data_AF-X0SDV2-F1
#
_entry.id   AF-X0SDV2-F1
#
_cell.length_a   1.000
_cell.length_b   1.000
_cell.length_c   1.000
_cell.angle_alpha   90.00
_cell.angle_beta   90.00
_cell.angle_gamma   90.00
#
_symmetry.space_group_name_H-M   'P 1'
#
loop_
_entity.id
_entity.type
_entity.pdbx_description
1 polymer ?
#
loop_
_entity_poly.entity_id
_entity_poly.type
_entity_poly.pdbx_seq_one_letter_code
_entity_poly.pdbx_strand_id
1 'polypeptide(L)' 'MKGTIKRILYEKNFGFLSVEDEEKDIFFHRSGVKEDFNDLRDGEEVEFEIEDKERGPQATNIVKI' A
#
# COMPACT_ATOMS: atom_id res chain seq x y z
N MET A 1 -4.01 -3.18 -9.68
CA MET A 1 -3.17 -4.30 -9.19
C MET A 1 -3.72 -4.76 -7.86
N LYS A 2 -3.63 -6.04 -7.53
CA LYS A 2 -4.06 -6.57 -6.23
C LYS A 2 -2.84 -6.96 -5.40
N GLY A 3 -2.97 -6.87 -4.09
CA GLY A 3 -1.92 -7.28 -3.16
C GLY A 3 -2.42 -7.28 -1.73
N THR A 4 -1.55 -7.63 -0.81
CA THR A 4 -1.85 -7.72 0.62
C THR A 4 -1.03 -6.69 1.39
N ILE A 5 -1.66 -5.98 2.32
CA ILE A 5 -0.95 -5.12 3.26
C ILE A 5 -0.05 -5.97 4.14
N LYS A 6 1.27 -5.85 3.99
CA LYS A 6 2.24 -6.60 4.78
C LYS A 6 2.43 -6.00 6.16
N ARG A 7 2.51 -4.67 6.23
CA ARG A 7 2.67 -3.93 7.49
C ARG A 7 2.29 -2.47 7.36
N ILE A 8 1.62 -1.93 8.37
CA ILE A 8 1.36 -0.50 8.54
C ILE A 8 2.13 0.05 9.73
N LEU A 9 2.73 1.23 9.57
CA LEU A 9 3.32 2.04 10.62
C LEU A 9 2.46 3.28 10.82
N TYR A 10 1.39 3.15 11.61
CA TYR A 10 0.36 4.21 11.78
C TYR A 10 0.96 5.55 12.22
N GLU A 11 1.85 5.53 13.22
CA GLU A 11 2.52 6.74 13.72
C GLU A 11 3.37 7.46 12.65
N LYS A 12 3.81 6.72 11.63
CA LYS A 12 4.62 7.25 10.52
C LYS A 12 3.82 7.49 9.25
N ASN A 13 2.52 7.18 9.24
CA ASN A 13 1.61 7.38 8.11
C ASN A 13 2.00 6.65 6.81
N PHE A 14 2.63 5.48 6.90
CA PHE A 14 2.99 4.68 5.73
C PHE A 14 2.95 3.17 6.03
N GLY A 15 2.98 2.37 4.96
CA GLY A 15 3.06 0.92 5.05
C GLY A 15 3.71 0.30 3.82
N PHE A 16 3.63 -1.02 3.75
CA PHE A 16 4.15 -1.83 2.65
C PHE A 16 3.11 -2.85 2.19
N LEU A 17 3.02 -3.05 0.87
CA LEU A 17 2.20 -4.06 0.22
C LEU A 17 3.10 -5.19 -0.30
N SER A 18 2.60 -6.42 -0.23
CA SER A 18 3.15 -7.55 -0.95
C SER A 18 2.26 -7.86 -2.15
N VAL A 19 2.86 -8.13 -3.30
CA VAL A 19 2.18 -8.48 -4.54
C VAL A 19 2.64 -9.86 -4.95
N GLU A 20 1.72 -10.74 -5.30
CA GLU A 20 2.10 -12.02 -5.90
C GLU A 20 2.89 -11.74 -7.19
N ASP A 21 4.07 -12.34 -7.31
CA ASP A 21 5.07 -12.16 -8.39
C ASP A 21 6.04 -10.96 -8.28
N GLU A 22 5.94 -10.13 -7.24
CA GLU A 22 6.98 -9.12 -6.95
C GLU A 22 7.87 -9.57 -5.78
N GLU A 23 9.18 -9.65 -6.00
CA GLU A 23 10.13 -9.96 -4.91
C GLU A 23 10.24 -8.84 -3.88
N LYS A 24 9.90 -7.60 -4.27
CA LYS A 24 10.04 -6.41 -3.44
C LYS A 24 8.69 -5.92 -2.94
N ASP A 25 8.66 -5.59 -1.64
CA ASP A 25 7.50 -4.93 -1.05
C ASP A 25 7.32 -3.53 -1.66
N ILE A 26 6.08 -3.18 -2.00
CA ILE A 26 5.74 -1.87 -2.55
C ILE A 26 5.38 -0.91 -1.42
N PHE A 27 6.03 0.24 -1.39
CA PHE A 27 5.76 1.28 -0.39
C PHE A 27 4.44 2.00 -0.67
N PHE A 28 3.70 2.36 0.38
CA PHE A 28 2.60 3.32 0.27
C PHE A 28 2.56 4.31 1.43
N HIS A 29 2.16 5.54 1.14
CA HIS A 29 1.92 6.59 2.14
C HIS A 29 0.41 6.79 2.32
N ARG A 30 -0.03 7.34 3.47
CA ARG A 30 -1.46 7.61 3.74
C ARG A 30 -2.17 8.40 2.63
N SER A 31 -1.44 9.26 1.91
CA SER A 31 -2.00 10.07 0.82
C SER A 31 -2.38 9.26 -0.42
N GLY A 32 -1.87 8.03 -0.54
CA GLY A 32 -2.24 7.10 -1.62
C GLY A 32 -3.49 6.28 -1.32
N VAL A 33 -4.03 6.36 -0.10
CA VAL A 33 -5.24 5.63 0.31
C VAL A 33 -6.47 6.47 0.03
N LYS A 34 -7.48 5.88 -0.63
CA LYS A 34 -8.75 6.56 -0.95
C LYS A 34 -9.74 6.52 0.21
N GLU A 35 -9.61 5.51 1.07
CA GLU A 35 -10.41 5.32 2.26
C GLU A 35 -9.70 5.88 3.51
N ASP A 36 -10.25 5.65 4.71
CA ASP A 36 -9.55 6.00 5.94
C ASP A 36 -8.32 5.09 6.13
N PHE A 37 -7.13 5.69 6.14
CA PHE A 37 -5.87 4.99 6.39
C PHE A 37 -5.88 4.22 7.73
N ASN A 38 -6.59 4.73 8.74
CA ASN A 38 -6.65 4.09 10.05
C ASN A 38 -7.53 2.82 10.07
N ASP A 39 -8.33 2.61 9.03
CA ASP A 39 -9.18 1.41 8.90
C ASP A 39 -8.44 0.25 8.23
N LEU A 40 -7.34 0.51 7.53
CA LEU A 40 -6.50 -0.54 6.95
C LEU A 40 -5.85 -1.38 8.06
N ARG A 41 -5.56 -2.66 7.75
CA ARG A 41 -4.94 -3.61 8.69
C ARG A 41 -3.86 -4.43 7.99
N ASP A 42 -2.92 -4.94 8.77
CA ASP A 42 -1.95 -5.92 8.28
C ASP A 42 -2.70 -7.20 7.89
N GLY A 43 -2.36 -7.77 6.73
CA GLY A 43 -3.03 -8.94 6.13
C GLY A 43 -4.24 -8.61 5.26
N GLU A 44 -4.65 -7.34 5.15
CA GLU A 44 -5.80 -6.94 4.34
C GLU A 44 -5.49 -7.00 2.84
N GLU A 45 -6.41 -7.54 2.04
CA GLU A 45 -6.34 -7.48 0.59
C GLU A 45 -6.79 -6.12 0.07
N VAL A 46 -6.03 -5.57 -0.86
CA VAL A 46 -6.28 -4.25 -1.44
C VAL A 46 -6.07 -4.25 -2.95
N GLU A 47 -6.80 -3.37 -3.62
CA GLU A 47 -6.53 -2.97 -5.00
C GLU A 47 -5.87 -1.58 -5.03
N PHE A 48 -4.89 -1.41 -5.91
CA PHE A 48 -4.07 -0.20 -6.01
C PHE A 48 -3.41 -0.05 -7.39
N GLU A 49 -2.79 1.09 -7.64
CA GLU A 49 -1.98 1.38 -8.82
C GLU A 49 -0.51 1.62 -8.40
N ILE A 50 0.45 1.29 -9.26
CA ILE A 50 1.87 1.60 -9.02
C ILE A 50 2.25 2.84 -9.83
N GLU A 51 2.83 3.82 -9.14
CA GLU A 51 3.40 5.03 -9.75
C GLU A 51 4.90 5.10 -9.46
N ASP A 52 5.71 5.35 -10.50
CA ASP A 52 7.12 5.68 -10.35
C ASP A 52 7.28 7.13 -9.88
N LYS A 53 7.90 7.32 -8.70
CA LYS A 53 8.26 8.65 -8.19
C LYS A 53 9.75 8.74 -7.92
N GLU A 54 10.21 9.95 -7.56
CA GLU A 54 11.64 10.24 -7.28
C GLU A 54 12.29 9.31 -6.25
N ARG A 55 11.49 8.71 -5.34
CA ARG A 55 11.97 7.80 -4.28
C ARG A 55 11.72 6.32 -4.58
N GLY A 56 11.40 6.00 -5.84
CA GLY A 56 11.04 4.66 -6.28
C GLY A 56 9.53 4.44 -6.45
N PRO A 57 9.14 3.23 -6.87
CA PRO A 57 7.75 2.87 -7.10
C PRO A 57 6.95 2.92 -5.80
N GLN A 58 5.73 3.46 -5.86
CA GLN A 58 4.80 3.49 -4.74
C GLN A 58 3.40 3.11 -5.17
N ALA A 59 2.65 2.53 -4.24
CA ALA A 59 1.24 2.26 -4.43
C ALA A 59 0.39 3.52 -4.15
N THR A 60 -0.53 3.81 -5.06
CA THR A 60 -1.53 4.87 -4.99
C THR A 60 -2.92 4.31 -5.30
N ASN A 61 -3.95 5.13 -5.12
CA ASN A 61 -5.35 4.76 -5.36
C ASN A 61 -5.77 3.48 -4.61
N ILE A 62 -5.27 3.30 -3.39
CA ILE A 62 -5.47 2.10 -2.59
C ILE A 62 -6.91 2.07 -2.05
N VAL A 63 -7.59 0.94 -2.26
CA VAL A 63 -8.91 0.60 -1.76
C VAL A 63 -8.93 -0.84 -1.24
N LYS A 64 -9.68 -1.10 -0.17
CA LYS A 64 -9.97 -2.46 0.30
C LYS A 64 -10.80 -3.22 -0.73
N ILE A 65 -10.60 -4.53 -0.77
CA ILE A 65 -11.40 -5.47 -1.58
C ILE A 65 -12.57 -6.01 -0.75
#